data_AF-A0A358XMP1-F1
#
_entry.id   AF-A0A358XMP1-F1
#
_cell.length_a   1.000
_cell.length_b   1.000
_cell.length_c   1.000
_cell.angle_alpha   90.00
_cell.angle_beta   90.00
_cell.angle_gamma   90.00
#
_symmetry.space_group_name_H-M   'P 1'
#
loop_
_entity.id
_entity.type
_entity.pdbx_description
1 polymer ?
#
loop_
_entity_poly.entity_id
_entity_poly.type
_entity_poly.pdbx_seq_one_letter_code
_entity_poly.pdbx_strand_id
1 'polypeptide(L)'
;MKRFFLNYRLAVLLMLVFLLGSCKKFLVEEPVNSTFAGAYWKSSGDLRSAMAGNYALVRDVMNSGNWNPSPRYFMYGDAIAKNYFTIQYNGDGLEGIQNGDFTFQYNVENFGDWTKYYKAITMSNIIINRVPKVADDLLTDVTNPTKFKNEMLGEAYFLRAFTYFMMLRVWGDVPVVTEEYDDPIS
;
A
#
# COMPACT_ATOMS: atom_id res chain seq x y z
N MET A 1 15.80 -70.77 -8.92
CA MET A 1 15.56 -69.88 -7.75
C MET A 1 16.38 -68.58 -7.77
N LYS A 2 17.70 -68.57 -8.00
CA LYS A 2 18.52 -67.33 -7.97
C LYS A 2 18.09 -66.20 -8.95
N ARG A 3 17.58 -66.54 -10.14
CA ARG A 3 17.09 -65.56 -11.14
C ARG A 3 15.79 -64.84 -10.70
N PHE A 4 14.95 -65.50 -9.91
CA PHE A 4 13.70 -64.92 -9.38
C PHE A 4 14.00 -63.84 -8.33
N PHE A 5 14.97 -64.09 -7.44
CA PHE A 5 15.41 -63.11 -6.45
C PHE A 5 16.14 -61.92 -7.08
N LEU A 6 16.85 -62.12 -8.19
CA LEU A 6 17.51 -61.03 -8.92
C LEU A 6 16.50 -60.09 -9.60
N ASN A 7 15.45 -60.66 -10.23
CA ASN A 7 14.39 -59.89 -10.86
C ASN A 7 13.53 -59.12 -9.84
N TYR A 8 13.29 -59.70 -8.65
CA TYR A 8 12.59 -59.04 -7.56
C TYR A 8 13.39 -57.84 -7.02
N ARG A 9 14.70 -57.99 -6.83
CA ARG A 9 15.59 -56.88 -6.42
C ARG A 9 15.62 -55.76 -7.46
N LEU A 10 15.63 -56.11 -8.75
CA LEU A 10 15.56 -55.12 -9.83
C LEU A 10 14.23 -54.34 -9.83
N ALA A 11 13.10 -55.04 -9.60
CA ALA A 11 11.78 -54.43 -9.55
C ALA A 11 11.61 -53.48 -8.34
N VAL A 12 12.12 -53.88 -7.17
CA VAL A 12 12.12 -53.02 -5.96
C VAL A 12 12.98 -51.78 -6.16
N LEU A 13 14.14 -51.92 -6.82
CA LEU A 13 15.02 -50.79 -7.09
C LEU A 13 14.42 -49.82 -8.11
N LEU A 14 13.70 -50.32 -9.13
CA LEU A 14 12.95 -49.51 -10.09
C LEU A 14 11.79 -48.75 -9.43
N MET A 15 11.09 -49.38 -8.48
CA MET A 15 10.02 -48.75 -7.71
C MET A 15 10.55 -47.63 -6.78
N LEU A 16 11.73 -47.83 -6.19
CA LEU A 16 12.41 -46.81 -5.38
C LEU A 16 12.85 -45.58 -6.20
N VAL A 17 13.23 -45.76 -7.46
CA VAL A 17 13.58 -44.65 -8.38
C VAL A 17 12.34 -43.79 -8.70
N PHE A 18 11.15 -44.40 -8.83
CA PHE A 18 9.90 -43.67 -9.05
C PHE A 18 9.45 -42.84 -7.83
N LEU A 19 9.84 -43.23 -6.61
CA LEU A 19 9.52 -42.51 -5.38
C LEU A 19 10.39 -41.24 -5.15
N LEU A 20 11.48 -41.07 -5.90
CA LEU A 20 12.34 -39.88 -5.82
C LEU A 20 11.86 -38.72 -6.72
N GLY A 21 10.80 -38.93 -7.50
CA GLY A 21 10.13 -37.89 -8.29
C GLY A 21 9.29 -36.95 -7.44
N SER A 22 9.93 -36.14 -6.59
CA SER A 22 9.24 -35.05 -5.88
C SER A 22 8.83 -33.97 -6.88
N CYS A 23 7.53 -33.66 -6.95
CA CYS A 23 7.00 -32.52 -7.69
C CYS A 23 7.56 -31.22 -7.08
N LYS A 24 8.65 -30.70 -7.64
CA LYS A 24 9.24 -29.39 -7.27
C LYS A 24 8.34 -28.19 -7.59
N LYS A 25 7.26 -28.38 -8.34
CA LYS A 25 6.24 -27.36 -8.57
C LYS A 25 5.20 -27.45 -7.47
N PHE A 26 5.62 -27.10 -6.25
CA PHE A 26 4.66 -26.64 -5.25
C PHE A 26 3.95 -25.42 -5.85
N LEU A 27 2.64 -25.37 -5.67
CA LEU A 27 1.73 -24.42 -6.28
C LEU A 27 2.17 -22.98 -5.92
N VAL A 28 2.89 -22.33 -6.84
CA VAL A 28 3.17 -20.89 -6.75
C VAL A 28 1.88 -20.21 -7.18
N GLU A 29 0.99 -19.99 -6.21
CA GLU A 29 -0.19 -19.15 -6.43
C GLU A 29 0.30 -17.71 -6.56
N GLU A 30 0.23 -17.16 -7.77
CA GLU A 30 0.36 -15.72 -7.93
C GLU A 30 -0.84 -15.07 -7.25
N PRO A 31 -0.64 -14.04 -6.42
CA PRO A 31 -1.73 -13.41 -5.71
C PRO A 31 -2.68 -12.74 -6.72
N VAL A 32 -3.81 -13.40 -6.98
CA VAL A 32 -4.81 -13.00 -7.99
C VAL A 32 -5.40 -11.62 -7.72
N ASN A 33 -5.38 -11.19 -6.45
CA ASN A 33 -5.92 -9.90 -5.99
C ASN A 33 -4.83 -8.90 -5.55
N SER A 34 -3.54 -9.19 -5.77
CA SER A 34 -2.49 -8.23 -5.42
C SER A 34 -2.41 -7.14 -6.49
N THR A 35 -2.64 -5.90 -6.08
CA THR A 35 -2.42 -4.70 -6.90
C THR A 35 -0.94 -4.40 -7.13
N PHE A 36 -0.04 -5.15 -6.47
CA PHE A 36 1.40 -4.94 -6.46
C PHE A 36 2.16 -6.02 -7.24
N ALA A 37 1.48 -7.09 -7.63
CA ALA A 37 2.06 -8.15 -8.44
C ALA A 37 2.31 -7.67 -9.88
N GLY A 38 3.29 -8.28 -10.56
CA GLY A 38 3.54 -8.05 -12.00
C GLY A 38 2.32 -8.32 -12.88
N ALA A 39 1.33 -9.04 -12.36
CA ALA A 39 0.08 -9.34 -13.06
C ALA A 39 -0.94 -8.18 -13.11
N TYR A 40 -0.80 -7.11 -12.33
CA TYR A 40 -1.83 -6.07 -12.17
C TYR A 40 -1.78 -4.96 -13.24
N TRP A 41 -0.60 -4.52 -13.69
CA TRP A 41 -0.44 -3.32 -14.51
C TRP A 41 -0.60 -3.62 -16.02
N LYS A 42 -1.78 -4.08 -16.45
CA LYS A 42 -2.00 -4.64 -17.79
C LYS A 42 -2.96 -3.85 -18.68
N SER A 43 -3.58 -2.80 -18.17
CA SER A 43 -4.51 -1.96 -18.93
C SER A 43 -4.54 -0.54 -18.38
N SER A 44 -5.04 0.40 -19.18
CA SER A 44 -5.32 1.77 -18.72
C SER A 44 -6.32 1.80 -17.55
N GLY A 45 -7.24 0.81 -17.49
CA GLY A 45 -8.20 0.64 -16.40
C GLY A 45 -7.48 0.40 -15.09
N ASP A 46 -6.51 -0.53 -15.08
CA ASP A 46 -5.71 -0.84 -13.89
C ASP A 46 -4.93 0.39 -13.41
N LEU A 47 -4.37 1.16 -14.34
CA LEU A 47 -3.64 2.39 -14.02
C LEU A 47 -4.57 3.46 -13.40
N ARG A 48 -5.78 3.63 -13.94
CA ARG A 48 -6.78 4.57 -13.38
C ARG A 48 -7.25 4.10 -12.01
N SER A 49 -7.48 2.80 -11.83
CA SER A 49 -7.85 2.20 -10.55
C SER A 49 -6.76 2.36 -9.49
N ALA A 50 -5.49 2.16 -9.87
CA ALA A 50 -4.35 2.42 -9.00
C ALA A 50 -4.30 3.89 -8.55
N MET A 51 -4.46 4.82 -9.50
CA MET A 51 -4.48 6.25 -9.19
C MET A 51 -5.63 6.63 -8.27
N ALA A 52 -6.85 6.14 -8.55
CA ALA A 52 -8.01 6.35 -7.69
C ALA A 52 -7.80 5.80 -6.28
N GLY A 53 -7.14 4.64 -6.16
CA GLY A 53 -6.71 4.08 -4.87
C GLY A 53 -5.75 5.00 -4.12
N ASN A 54 -4.80 5.62 -4.82
CA ASN A 54 -3.87 6.59 -4.22
C ASN A 54 -4.61 7.83 -3.68
N TYR A 55 -5.54 8.42 -4.45
CA TYR A 55 -6.41 9.49 -3.97
C TYR A 55 -7.23 9.06 -2.75
N ALA A 56 -7.73 7.82 -2.73
CA ALA A 56 -8.48 7.30 -1.60
C ALA A 56 -7.63 7.20 -0.33
N LEU A 57 -6.35 6.81 -0.44
CA LEU A 57 -5.40 6.80 0.68
C LEU A 57 -5.09 8.21 1.19
N VAL A 58 -4.86 9.18 0.29
CA VAL A 58 -4.68 10.59 0.69
C VAL A 58 -5.95 11.13 1.37
N ARG A 59 -7.13 10.74 0.91
CA ARG A 59 -8.38 11.10 1.58
C ARG A 59 -8.51 10.46 2.97
N ASP A 60 -8.05 9.23 3.16
CA ASP A 60 -8.06 8.55 4.47
C ASP A 60 -7.06 9.16 5.47
N VAL A 61 -5.97 9.78 4.97
CA VAL A 61 -5.09 10.63 5.78
C VAL A 61 -5.83 11.87 6.29
N MET A 62 -6.64 12.50 5.44
CA MET A 62 -7.37 13.72 5.80
C MET A 62 -8.60 13.44 6.67
N ASN A 63 -9.23 12.29 6.48
CA ASN A 63 -10.52 11.95 7.07
C ASN A 63 -10.50 10.53 7.65
N SER A 64 -10.80 10.41 8.94
CA SER A 64 -11.11 9.13 9.58
C SER A 64 -12.64 8.92 9.59
N GLY A 65 -13.09 7.79 9.03
CA GLY A 65 -14.49 7.40 9.04
C GLY A 65 -15.12 7.38 10.44
N ASN A 66 -16.46 7.42 10.49
CA ASN A 66 -17.31 7.72 11.66
C ASN A 66 -17.06 6.95 12.99
N TRP A 67 -16.21 5.93 13.03
CA TRP A 67 -16.09 5.00 14.16
C TRP A 67 -14.70 4.90 14.79
N ASN A 68 -13.69 5.58 14.27
CA ASN A 68 -12.34 5.54 14.83
C ASN A 68 -11.82 6.98 15.05
N PRO A 69 -11.42 7.37 16.28
CA PRO A 69 -10.79 8.65 16.56
C PRO A 69 -9.38 8.80 15.95
N SER A 70 -9.00 7.94 15.00
CA SER A 70 -7.76 8.04 14.23
C SER A 70 -7.54 9.46 13.72
N PRO A 71 -6.28 9.94 13.75
CA PRO A 71 -5.99 11.35 13.66
C PRO A 71 -6.39 11.91 12.30
N ARG A 72 -7.27 12.91 12.35
CA ARG A 72 -7.59 13.71 11.17
C ARG A 72 -6.46 14.72 11.01
N TYR A 73 -5.97 14.90 9.79
CA TYR A 73 -4.97 15.94 9.50
C TYR A 73 -5.34 17.31 10.12
N PHE A 74 -6.62 17.66 10.14
CA PHE A 74 -7.12 18.91 10.71
C PHE A 74 -7.07 18.98 12.25
N MET A 75 -6.95 17.86 12.96
CA MET A 75 -6.88 17.89 14.42
C MET A 75 -5.53 18.35 14.96
N TYR A 76 -4.47 18.36 14.15
CA TYR A 76 -3.15 18.85 14.57
C TYR A 76 -3.07 20.38 14.67
N GLY A 77 -3.93 21.13 13.96
CA GLY A 77 -3.86 22.60 13.90
C GLY A 77 -5.22 23.27 14.06
N ASP A 78 -6.23 22.86 13.30
CA ASP A 78 -7.55 23.50 13.31
C ASP A 78 -8.31 23.26 14.63
N ALA A 79 -8.11 22.11 15.27
CA ALA A 79 -8.70 21.82 16.59
C ALA A 79 -8.19 22.78 17.68
N ILE A 80 -6.90 23.12 17.62
CA ILE A 80 -6.25 24.05 18.54
C ILE A 80 -6.75 25.47 18.29
N ALA A 81 -6.94 25.84 17.02
CA ALA A 81 -7.40 27.16 16.62
C ALA A 81 -8.85 27.46 17.07
N LYS A 82 -9.67 26.44 17.37
CA LYS A 82 -11.05 26.58 17.87
C LYS A 82 -12.01 27.36 16.95
N ASN A 83 -11.62 27.61 15.70
CA ASN A 83 -12.39 28.44 14.77
C ASN A 83 -13.51 27.70 14.03
N TYR A 84 -13.33 26.39 13.78
CA TYR A 84 -14.23 25.62 12.90
C TYR A 84 -14.94 24.45 13.58
N PHE A 85 -14.44 23.96 14.71
CA PHE A 85 -15.10 22.92 15.50
C PHE A 85 -14.68 22.97 16.96
N THR A 86 -15.61 22.57 17.83
CA THR A 86 -15.36 22.36 19.26
C THR A 86 -15.39 20.87 19.54
N ILE A 87 -14.34 20.36 20.19
CA ILE A 87 -14.34 18.98 20.68
C ILE A 87 -15.27 18.91 21.89
N GLN A 88 -16.26 18.01 21.85
CA GLN A 88 -17.19 17.83 22.96
C GLN A 88 -16.49 17.13 24.13
N TYR A 89 -16.79 17.59 25.35
CA TYR A 89 -16.27 16.97 26.56
C TYR A 89 -17.07 15.71 26.89
N ASN A 90 -16.61 14.58 26.37
CA ASN A 90 -17.26 13.26 26.56
C ASN A 90 -16.43 12.31 27.43
N GLY A 91 -15.33 12.81 28.04
CA GLY A 91 -14.42 11.99 28.85
C GLY A 91 -13.54 11.06 28.02
N ASP A 92 -13.41 11.32 26.71
CA ASP A 92 -12.51 10.60 25.81
C ASP A 92 -11.08 11.19 25.82
N GLY A 93 -10.82 12.32 26.48
CA GLY A 93 -9.47 12.86 26.56
C GLY A 93 -9.03 13.62 25.32
N LEU A 94 -9.89 13.77 24.30
CA LEU A 94 -9.60 14.56 23.09
C LEU A 94 -9.70 16.07 23.37
N GLU A 95 -10.35 16.48 24.46
CA GLU A 95 -10.48 17.88 24.86
C GLU A 95 -9.12 18.58 25.09
N GLY A 96 -8.08 17.82 25.50
CA GLY A 96 -6.73 18.33 25.71
C GLY A 96 -6.13 18.96 24.45
N ILE A 97 -6.46 18.41 23.27
CA ILE A 97 -5.98 18.88 21.97
C ILE A 97 -6.35 20.35 21.76
N GLN A 98 -7.53 20.78 22.19
CA GLN A 98 -7.96 22.17 22.04
C GLN A 98 -7.08 23.16 22.83
N ASN A 99 -6.34 22.68 23.83
CA ASN A 99 -5.38 23.48 24.59
C ASN A 99 -3.93 23.21 24.15
N GLY A 100 -3.74 22.50 23.03
CA GLY A 100 -2.43 22.10 22.52
C GLY A 100 -1.80 20.93 23.28
N ASP A 101 -2.56 20.22 24.10
CA ASP A 101 -2.07 19.04 24.83
C ASP A 101 -2.30 17.76 24.01
N PHE A 102 -1.20 17.21 23.51
CA PHE A 102 -1.14 15.93 22.78
C PHE A 102 -0.50 14.82 23.61
N THR A 103 -0.44 14.95 24.95
CA THR A 103 0.27 14.01 25.83
C THR A 103 -0.66 13.02 26.55
N PHE A 104 -1.97 13.26 26.54
CA PHE A 104 -2.96 12.42 27.22
C PHE A 104 -3.21 11.08 26.52
N GLN A 105 -2.50 10.03 26.96
CA GLN A 105 -2.35 8.76 26.26
C GLN A 105 -3.64 7.99 25.90
N TYR A 106 -4.79 8.23 26.55
CA TYR A 106 -5.96 7.37 26.38
C TYR A 106 -6.52 7.36 24.94
N ASN A 107 -6.50 8.50 24.23
CA ASN A 107 -7.01 8.60 22.85
C ASN A 107 -6.13 9.41 21.89
N VAL A 108 -5.08 10.08 22.38
CA VAL A 108 -4.17 10.84 21.51
C VAL A 108 -2.97 10.02 21.02
N GLU A 109 -2.77 8.78 21.49
CA GLU A 109 -1.63 7.94 21.10
C GLU A 109 -1.52 7.76 19.58
N ASN A 110 -2.67 7.65 18.89
CA ASN A 110 -2.71 7.49 17.44
C ASN A 110 -2.28 8.75 16.66
N PHE A 111 -2.15 9.93 17.30
CA PHE A 111 -1.70 11.17 16.64
C PHE A 111 -0.21 11.17 16.31
N GLY A 112 0.55 10.19 16.81
CA GLY A 112 1.92 9.93 16.37
C GLY A 112 2.01 8.94 15.19
N ASP A 113 0.88 8.42 14.68
CA ASP A 113 0.89 7.36 13.69
C ASP A 113 1.06 7.89 12.26
N TRP A 114 2.22 7.58 11.66
CA TRP A 114 2.55 7.94 10.28
C TRP A 114 2.09 6.91 9.25
N THR A 115 1.55 5.77 9.68
CA THR A 115 1.25 4.61 8.83
C THR A 115 0.38 4.99 7.63
N LYS A 116 -0.68 5.78 7.84
CA LYS A 116 -1.58 6.20 6.75
C LYS A 116 -0.88 7.07 5.71
N TYR A 117 -0.01 7.98 6.17
CA TYR A 117 0.75 8.86 5.29
C TYR A 117 1.73 8.05 4.43
N TYR A 118 2.49 7.15 5.06
CA TYR A 118 3.43 6.30 4.33
C TYR A 118 2.73 5.32 3.39
N LYS A 119 1.52 4.84 3.70
CA LYS A 119 0.72 4.07 2.74
C LYS A 119 0.41 4.86 1.46
N ALA A 120 -0.02 6.11 1.58
CA ALA A 120 -0.28 6.99 0.43
C ALA A 120 1.01 7.32 -0.35
N ILE A 121 2.11 7.59 0.37
CA ILE A 121 3.44 7.82 -0.24
C ILE A 121 3.90 6.59 -1.02
N THR A 122 3.79 5.40 -0.43
CA THR A 122 4.25 4.17 -1.08
C THR A 122 3.42 3.85 -2.30
N MET A 123 2.09 4.03 -2.26
CA MET A 123 1.25 3.89 -3.45
C MET A 123 1.65 4.87 -4.56
N SER A 124 1.99 6.11 -4.20
CA SER A 124 2.52 7.10 -5.15
C SER A 124 3.86 6.63 -5.76
N ASN A 125 4.79 6.10 -4.96
CA ASN A 125 6.07 5.57 -5.44
C ASN A 125 5.87 4.40 -6.42
N ILE A 126 4.94 3.50 -6.11
CA ILE A 126 4.60 2.37 -6.99
C ILE A 126 4.07 2.88 -8.33
N ILE A 127 3.13 3.82 -8.34
CA ILE A 127 2.62 4.41 -9.59
C ILE A 127 3.77 5.05 -10.39
N ILE A 128 4.61 5.86 -9.73
CA ILE A 128 5.76 6.54 -10.35
C ILE A 128 6.72 5.53 -11.00
N ASN A 129 6.96 4.39 -10.35
CA ASN A 129 7.91 3.39 -10.82
C ASN A 129 7.31 2.39 -11.83
N ARG A 130 6.02 2.09 -11.75
CA ARG A 130 5.37 1.05 -12.57
C ARG A 130 4.72 1.61 -13.84
N VAL A 131 4.06 2.78 -13.79
CA VAL A 131 3.39 3.38 -14.97
C VAL A 131 4.32 3.55 -16.18
N PRO A 132 5.58 3.99 -16.03
CA PRO A 132 6.48 4.11 -17.18
C PRO A 132 6.82 2.77 -17.85
N LYS A 133 6.78 1.66 -17.08
CA LYS A 133 7.15 0.31 -17.52
C LYS A 133 6.03 -0.43 -18.25
N VAL A 134 4.79 0.08 -18.21
CA VAL A 134 3.63 -0.52 -18.89
C VAL A 134 3.81 -0.36 -20.39
N ALA A 135 3.60 -1.40 -21.19
CA ALA A 135 3.74 -1.28 -22.64
C ALA A 135 2.56 -0.48 -23.25
N ASP A 136 2.84 0.35 -24.26
CA ASP A 136 1.83 1.26 -24.84
C ASP A 136 0.71 0.50 -25.58
N ASP A 137 1.01 -0.67 -26.13
CA ASP A 137 0.06 -1.56 -26.81
C ASP A 137 -1.01 -2.14 -25.88
N LEU A 138 -0.74 -2.17 -24.57
CA LEU A 138 -1.71 -2.56 -23.54
C LEU A 138 -2.73 -1.45 -23.22
N LEU A 139 -2.48 -0.22 -23.63
CA LEU A 139 -3.33 0.95 -23.37
C LEU A 139 -4.31 1.21 -24.53
N THR A 140 -5.07 0.17 -24.89
CA THR A 140 -5.86 0.10 -26.15
C THR A 140 -7.00 1.12 -26.28
N ASP A 141 -7.51 1.65 -25.17
CA ASP A 141 -8.57 2.68 -25.10
C ASP A 141 -8.01 4.11 -25.00
N VAL A 142 -6.69 4.28 -25.04
CA VAL A 142 -6.03 5.59 -24.89
C VAL A 142 -5.42 6.04 -26.21
N THR A 143 -5.88 7.17 -26.74
CA THR A 143 -5.40 7.72 -28.03
C THR A 143 -3.93 8.15 -28.00
N ASN A 144 -3.44 8.63 -26.85
CA ASN A 144 -2.05 9.06 -26.67
C ASN A 144 -1.48 8.49 -25.37
N PRO A 145 -0.90 7.27 -25.41
CA PRO A 145 -0.33 6.59 -24.24
C PRO A 145 0.70 7.42 -23.49
N THR A 146 1.61 8.10 -24.20
CA THR A 146 2.65 8.94 -23.59
C THR A 146 2.05 10.08 -22.77
N LYS A 147 1.07 10.81 -23.34
CA LYS A 147 0.40 11.90 -22.63
C LYS A 147 -0.33 11.39 -21.39
N PHE A 148 -1.09 10.31 -21.54
CA PHE A 148 -1.84 9.69 -20.44
C PHE A 148 -0.92 9.27 -19.28
N LYS A 149 0.20 8.60 -19.58
CA LYS A 149 1.20 8.25 -18.56
C LYS A 149 1.79 9.47 -17.88
N ASN A 150 2.11 10.52 -18.63
CA ASN A 150 2.68 11.75 -18.06
C ASN A 150 1.69 12.48 -17.13
N GLU A 151 0.40 12.49 -17.47
CA GLU A 151 -0.66 13.02 -16.59
C GLU A 151 -0.69 12.24 -15.28
N MET A 152 -0.69 10.91 -15.34
CA MET A 152 -0.66 10.05 -14.15
C MET A 152 0.60 10.25 -13.30
N LEU A 153 1.77 10.39 -13.93
CA LEU A 153 3.00 10.68 -13.20
C LEU A 153 2.91 12.05 -12.50
N GLY A 154 2.39 13.08 -13.17
CA GLY A 154 2.17 14.40 -12.57
C GLY A 154 1.28 14.34 -11.33
N GLU A 155 0.17 13.61 -11.43
CA GLU A 155 -0.74 13.38 -10.30
C GLU A 155 -0.04 12.63 -9.14
N ALA A 156 0.67 11.54 -9.43
CA ALA A 156 1.38 10.77 -8.39
C ALA A 156 2.47 11.59 -7.70
N TYR A 157 3.26 12.36 -8.44
CA TYR A 157 4.25 13.26 -7.86
C TYR A 157 3.61 14.31 -6.96
N PHE A 158 2.50 14.91 -7.41
CA PHE A 158 1.75 15.88 -6.61
C PHE A 158 1.22 15.25 -5.32
N LEU A 159 0.57 14.08 -5.40
CA LEU A 159 0.02 13.41 -4.22
C LEU A 159 1.10 13.03 -3.21
N ARG A 160 2.25 12.52 -3.67
CA ARG A 160 3.41 12.23 -2.81
C ARG A 160 3.91 13.50 -2.12
N ALA A 161 4.16 14.56 -2.87
CA ALA A 161 4.65 15.82 -2.34
C ALA A 161 3.65 16.47 -1.38
N PHE A 162 2.36 16.43 -1.71
CA PHE A 162 1.28 16.95 -0.87
C PHE A 162 1.18 16.18 0.45
N THR A 163 1.36 14.86 0.41
CA THR A 163 1.37 14.02 1.62
C THR A 163 2.56 14.35 2.51
N TYR A 164 3.76 14.49 1.94
CA TYR A 164 4.93 14.96 2.69
C TYR A 164 4.75 16.37 3.26
N PHE A 165 4.16 17.28 2.49
CA PHE A 165 3.88 18.64 2.95
C PHE A 165 2.91 18.66 4.15
N MET A 166 1.92 17.78 4.16
CA MET A 166 1.06 17.58 5.33
C MET A 166 1.88 17.11 6.54
N MET A 167 2.73 16.11 6.38
CA MET A 167 3.58 15.62 7.48
C MET A 167 4.53 16.70 8.00
N LEU A 168 5.18 17.45 7.10
CA LEU A 168 6.12 18.52 7.43
C LEU A 168 5.48 19.60 8.31
N ARG A 169 4.23 19.97 8.02
CA ARG A 169 3.51 20.99 8.80
C ARG A 169 3.16 20.54 10.23
N VAL A 170 3.08 19.23 10.46
CA VAL A 170 2.68 18.66 11.75
C VAL A 170 3.91 18.29 12.58
N TRP A 171 4.85 17.54 11.99
CA TRP A 171 5.98 16.94 12.71
C TRP A 171 7.34 17.56 12.37
N GLY A 172 7.41 18.44 11.38
CA GLY A 172 8.69 18.93 10.86
C GLY A 172 9.38 17.89 10.00
N ASP A 173 10.70 17.72 10.14
CA ASP A 173 11.47 16.83 9.29
C ASP A 173 11.04 15.36 9.47
N VAL A 174 10.61 14.74 8.38
CA VAL A 174 10.22 13.33 8.32
C VAL A 174 11.08 12.56 7.30
N PRO A 175 11.29 11.25 7.48
CA PRO A 175 12.03 10.44 6.51
C PRO A 175 11.41 10.49 5.11
N VAL A 176 12.21 10.88 4.12
CA VAL A 176 11.80 10.90 2.71
C VAL A 176 12.12 9.54 2.09
N VAL A 177 11.08 8.88 1.58
CA VAL A 177 11.10 7.55 0.99
C VAL A 177 10.58 7.67 -0.44
N THR A 178 11.48 7.43 -1.41
CA THR A 178 11.17 7.54 -2.83
C THR A 178 11.19 6.21 -3.57
N GLU A 179 11.64 5.15 -2.90
CA GLU A 179 11.73 3.81 -3.46
C GLU A 179 10.38 3.08 -3.38
N GLU A 180 10.14 2.15 -4.31
CA GLU A 180 9.02 1.21 -4.22
C GLU A 180 9.44 -0.02 -3.41
N TYR A 181 8.53 -0.52 -2.58
CA TYR A 181 8.64 -1.82 -1.92
C TYR A 181 7.57 -2.74 -2.52
N ASP A 182 7.92 -4.00 -2.78
CA ASP A 182 7.00 -4.97 -3.42
C ASP A 182 5.79 -5.33 -2.53
N ASP A 183 5.89 -5.09 -1.21
CA ASP A 183 4.78 -5.20 -0.27
C ASP A 183 4.71 -3.94 0.63
N PRO A 184 3.75 -3.03 0.38
CA PRO A 184 3.63 -1.79 1.14
C PRO A 184 2.70 -1.90 2.36
N ILE A 185 2.16 -3.10 2.66
CA ILE A 185 1.11 -3.31 3.69
C ILE A 185 1.55 -4.31 4.79
N SER A 186 2.67 -5.02 4.64
CA SER A 186 3.25 -5.82 5.73
C SER A 186 4.06 -5.02 6.75
#